data_AF-W6L1U2-F1
#
_entry.id   AF-W6L1U2-F1
#
_cell.length_a   1.000
_cell.length_b   1.000
_cell.length_c   1.000
_cell.angle_alpha   90.00
_cell.angle_beta   90.00
_cell.angle_gamma   90.00
#
_symmetry.space_group_name_H-M   'P 1'
#
loop_
_entity.id
_entity.type
_entity.pdbx_description
1 polymer ?
#
loop_
_entity_poly.entity_id
_entity_poly.type
_entity_poly.pdbx_seq_one_letter_code
_entity_poly.pdbx_strand_id
1 'polypeptide(L)'
;MPTTSAHKRPRSRSAERRDGIRPPTPGTKRSISGASPSHSPSLFPSPPSNPHGAGASGKPTGPLHHNFKANFNDHFETTIEALRDLLPVVQELRRLTRPSAPERFVLYDPYYCAGAIPGLWRDLGLPHTLHENRDFYADIARDTVPGPYDLLVTNPPFSDDHLPRLLEFLARGRDETRGNRQRPWAFLAPDYIAAKPWYRAWVRDHFEAAGGGNRNPDSDGAPGALKKAQITRFEAPPFLKASQADEVVDGVPQEGANGVCHTVGGSPVCTKLGPEPFYIVPKGRYDFKHPLNAGHEHSHFKSMWYVWMGSRTSEIIRAAKIELLKTSTSGSSATVVHGLQALDEGQYVSATEKRLNPRQRKRIYTKRI
;
A
#
# COMPACT_ATOMS: atom_id res chain seq x y z
N MET A 1 75.57 20.55 -0.74
CA MET A 1 74.42 21.17 -0.04
C MET A 1 73.57 20.06 0.54
N PRO A 2 73.59 19.82 1.86
CA PRO A 2 73.12 18.57 2.49
C PRO A 2 71.79 18.71 3.24
N THR A 3 71.33 17.55 3.76
CA THR A 3 70.31 17.31 4.84
C THR A 3 68.85 17.32 4.38
N THR A 4 67.97 16.39 4.77
CA THR A 4 67.66 15.78 6.08
C THR A 4 67.10 14.35 5.88
N SER A 5 67.71 13.28 6.40
CA SER A 5 67.64 12.68 7.75
C SER A 5 66.25 12.27 8.26
N ALA A 6 66.14 10.96 8.49
CA ALA A 6 65.02 10.20 9.04
C ALA A 6 64.87 10.38 10.55
N HIS A 7 63.65 10.27 11.09
CA HIS A 7 63.42 10.01 12.52
C HIS A 7 62.37 8.92 12.76
N LYS A 8 62.88 7.81 13.28
CA LYS A 8 62.22 6.65 13.88
C LYS A 8 61.90 7.02 15.33
N ARG A 9 60.69 6.74 15.85
CA ARG A 9 60.40 6.78 17.30
C ARG A 9 59.91 5.42 17.81
N PRO A 10 60.29 5.02 19.05
CA PRO A 10 60.06 3.67 19.55
C PRO A 10 58.85 3.55 20.50
N ARG A 11 58.47 2.29 20.74
CA ARG A 11 57.54 1.81 21.78
C ARG A 11 58.18 1.89 23.17
N SER A 12 57.38 2.13 24.22
CA SER A 12 57.54 1.46 25.53
C SER A 12 56.39 1.72 26.53
N ARG A 13 55.86 0.61 27.07
CA ARG A 13 55.53 0.27 28.49
C ARG A 13 54.53 1.15 29.27
N SER A 14 53.39 0.64 29.76
CA SER A 14 53.14 -0.30 30.90
C SER A 14 53.18 0.35 32.28
N ALA A 15 52.05 0.32 33.01
CA ALA A 15 51.84 0.13 34.47
C ALA A 15 50.43 0.67 34.85
N GLU A 16 49.41 -0.11 35.22
CA GLU A 16 49.14 -0.80 36.51
C GLU A 16 49.03 0.10 37.75
N ARG A 17 47.79 0.20 38.30
CA ARG A 17 47.38 0.36 39.73
C ARG A 17 45.84 0.49 39.76
N ARG A 18 45.05 -0.53 40.10
CA ARG A 18 44.73 -1.16 41.40
C ARG A 18 43.97 -0.29 42.42
N ASP A 19 42.77 -0.78 42.70
CA ASP A 19 42.08 -0.99 43.99
C ASP A 19 41.41 0.19 44.72
N GLY A 20 40.12 -0.02 45.05
CA GLY A 20 39.36 0.87 45.92
C GLY A 20 37.88 0.51 46.13
N ILE A 21 37.54 -0.78 46.31
CA ILE A 21 36.23 -1.23 46.80
C ILE A 21 36.08 -0.82 48.26
N ARG A 22 34.97 -0.15 48.63
CA ARG A 22 34.52 0.03 50.02
C ARG A 22 33.16 -0.64 50.24
N PRO A 23 32.99 -1.46 51.30
CA PRO A 23 31.72 -2.11 51.65
C PRO A 23 30.81 -1.21 52.53
N PRO A 24 29.52 -1.58 52.68
CA PRO A 24 28.52 -0.76 53.37
C PRO A 24 28.52 -0.97 54.90
N THR A 25 28.22 0.10 55.64
CA THR A 25 27.95 0.06 57.09
C THR A 25 26.44 -0.02 57.40
N PRO A 26 26.05 -0.67 58.52
CA PRO A 26 24.65 -1.03 58.79
C PRO A 26 23.93 -0.07 59.75
N GLY A 27 22.62 0.04 59.57
CA GLY A 27 21.62 0.08 60.64
C GLY A 27 21.44 1.38 61.45
N THR A 28 20.36 2.11 61.19
CA THR A 28 19.65 2.84 62.24
C THR A 28 18.15 2.81 61.95
N LYS A 29 17.40 2.15 62.84
CA LYS A 29 15.93 2.18 62.91
C LYS A 29 15.49 3.55 63.45
N ARG A 30 14.57 4.24 62.80
CA ARG A 30 13.63 5.18 63.43
C ARG A 30 12.31 5.20 62.66
N SER A 31 11.23 4.84 63.36
CA SER A 31 9.85 5.07 62.99
C SER A 31 9.49 6.53 63.25
N ILE A 32 8.99 7.26 62.24
CA ILE A 32 8.11 8.41 62.47
C ILE A 32 7.04 8.43 61.36
N SER A 33 5.81 8.53 61.84
CA SER A 33 4.54 8.70 61.15
C SER A 33 4.43 9.99 60.34
N GLY A 34 3.69 9.91 59.23
CA GLY A 34 2.71 10.92 58.78
C GLY A 34 3.23 12.30 58.35
N ALA A 35 3.19 12.56 57.04
CA ALA A 35 2.78 13.84 56.45
C ALA A 35 2.65 13.72 54.93
N SER A 36 1.55 14.23 54.40
CA SER A 36 1.21 14.34 52.98
C SER A 36 2.24 15.14 52.17
N PRO A 37 2.50 14.82 50.89
CA PRO A 37 3.30 15.68 50.03
C PRO A 37 2.44 16.80 49.43
N SER A 38 2.76 18.02 49.82
CA SER A 38 2.34 19.25 49.14
C SER A 38 3.02 19.32 47.77
N HIS A 39 2.21 19.49 46.73
CA HIS A 39 2.66 19.73 45.36
C HIS A 39 3.42 21.07 45.28
N SER A 40 4.64 21.03 44.74
CA SER A 40 5.35 22.21 44.24
C SER A 40 4.76 22.65 42.89
N PRO A 41 4.65 23.96 42.59
CA PRO A 41 4.08 24.44 41.35
C PRO A 41 5.08 24.29 40.20
N SER A 42 4.65 23.59 39.15
CA SER A 42 5.33 23.49 37.87
C SER A 42 5.33 24.84 37.15
N LEU A 43 6.52 25.39 36.88
CA LEU A 43 6.78 26.62 36.12
C LEU A 43 6.87 26.38 34.60
N PHE A 44 5.92 25.62 34.05
CA PHE A 44 5.77 25.49 32.59
C PHE A 44 4.32 25.76 32.19
N PRO A 45 4.07 26.66 31.22
CA PRO A 45 2.73 26.90 30.72
C PRO A 45 2.23 25.64 30.00
N SER A 46 1.14 25.08 30.52
CA SER A 46 0.36 24.06 29.82
C SER A 46 -0.04 24.58 28.44
N PRO A 47 0.06 23.78 27.37
CA PRO A 47 -0.47 24.16 26.06
C PRO A 47 -2.00 24.34 26.17
N PRO A 48 -2.60 25.24 25.38
CA PRO A 48 -4.04 25.48 25.42
C PRO A 48 -4.79 24.19 25.11
N SER A 49 -5.60 23.74 26.07
CA SER A 49 -6.61 22.71 25.88
C SER A 49 -7.58 23.17 24.79
N ASN A 50 -7.47 22.60 23.59
CA ASN A 50 -8.48 22.75 22.55
C ASN A 50 -9.82 22.20 23.05
N PRO A 51 -10.90 22.99 23.08
CA PRO A 51 -12.25 22.49 23.35
C PRO A 51 -12.89 22.03 22.04
N HIS A 52 -12.32 21.02 21.39
CA HIS A 52 -12.90 20.33 20.23
C HIS A 52 -12.35 18.89 20.22
N GLY A 53 -13.12 17.81 20.26
CA GLY A 53 -14.55 17.65 20.44
C GLY A 53 -14.77 16.22 20.95
N ALA A 54 -15.71 16.07 21.88
CA ALA A 54 -16.25 14.78 22.24
C ALA A 54 -16.78 14.10 20.97
N GLY A 55 -16.53 12.80 20.83
CA GLY A 55 -16.99 11.98 19.72
C GLY A 55 -18.51 12.08 19.56
N ALA A 56 -18.94 12.87 18.60
CA ALA A 56 -20.27 12.80 18.04
C ALA A 56 -20.14 12.09 16.69
N SER A 57 -20.64 10.86 16.63
CA SER A 57 -21.05 10.19 15.39
C SER A 57 -22.29 10.88 14.80
N GLY A 58 -22.26 12.22 14.73
CA GLY A 58 -23.31 13.01 14.11
C GLY A 58 -23.31 12.70 12.63
N LYS A 59 -24.40 12.09 12.15
CA LYS A 59 -24.66 12.00 10.72
C LYS A 59 -24.52 13.41 10.13
N PRO A 60 -23.71 13.63 9.08
CA PRO A 60 -23.67 14.92 8.43
C PRO A 60 -25.10 15.26 7.97
N THR A 61 -25.65 16.34 8.50
CA THR A 61 -27.02 16.79 8.24
C THR A 61 -27.16 17.58 6.93
N GLY A 62 -26.06 17.77 6.21
CA GLY A 62 -26.04 18.38 4.88
C GLY A 62 -26.08 17.34 3.76
N PRO A 63 -26.55 17.72 2.55
CA PRO A 63 -26.44 16.87 1.37
C PRO A 63 -24.96 16.54 1.11
N LEU A 64 -24.69 15.27 0.80
CA LEU A 64 -23.37 14.82 0.37
C LEU A 64 -22.95 15.64 -0.87
N HIS A 65 -21.87 16.39 -0.75
CA HIS A 65 -21.36 17.28 -1.80
C HIS A 65 -19.92 16.94 -2.13
N HIS A 66 -19.61 16.88 -3.43
CA HIS A 66 -18.27 16.65 -3.96
C HIS A 66 -17.84 17.84 -4.81
N ASN A 67 -16.60 18.28 -4.63
CA ASN A 67 -15.99 19.36 -5.42
C ASN A 67 -15.55 18.90 -6.83
N PHE A 68 -16.00 17.71 -7.25
CA PHE A 68 -15.59 17.03 -8.47
C PHE A 68 -16.77 16.22 -9.01
N LYS A 69 -16.69 15.90 -10.30
CA LYS A 69 -17.66 15.02 -10.93
C LYS A 69 -17.35 13.59 -10.53
N ALA A 70 -18.34 12.90 -9.99
CA ALA A 70 -18.22 11.50 -9.61
C ALA A 70 -19.44 10.70 -10.09
N ASN A 71 -19.23 9.43 -10.42
CA ASN A 71 -20.32 8.52 -10.66
C ASN A 71 -20.90 8.10 -9.31
N PHE A 72 -22.23 8.13 -9.21
CA PHE A 72 -22.95 7.69 -8.02
C PHE A 72 -22.47 6.31 -7.54
N ASN A 73 -22.22 5.38 -8.46
CA ASN A 73 -21.81 4.02 -8.13
C ASN A 73 -20.33 3.86 -7.73
N ASP A 74 -19.58 4.95 -7.56
CA ASP A 74 -18.20 4.91 -7.07
C ASP A 74 -18.07 5.36 -5.61
N HIS A 75 -19.15 5.88 -5.00
CA HIS A 75 -19.11 6.37 -3.62
C HIS A 75 -19.28 5.23 -2.61
N PHE A 76 -18.17 4.54 -2.35
CA PHE A 76 -18.11 3.45 -1.39
C PHE A 76 -17.01 3.71 -0.37
N GLU A 77 -17.43 4.04 0.86
CA GLU A 77 -16.49 4.34 1.95
C GLU A 77 -15.73 3.06 2.36
N THR A 78 -14.42 3.18 2.56
CA THR A 78 -13.59 2.04 2.99
C THR A 78 -13.98 1.62 4.40
N THR A 79 -14.12 0.32 4.63
CA THR A 79 -14.53 -0.21 5.93
C THR A 79 -13.35 -0.31 6.90
N ILE A 80 -13.64 -0.30 8.19
CA ILE A 80 -12.60 -0.47 9.23
C ILE A 80 -11.92 -1.84 9.14
N GLU A 81 -12.64 -2.88 8.71
CA GLU A 81 -12.10 -4.23 8.50
C GLU A 81 -11.03 -4.23 7.41
N ALA A 82 -11.27 -3.55 6.29
CA ALA A 82 -10.28 -3.43 5.23
C ALA A 82 -9.02 -2.69 5.73
N LEU A 83 -9.18 -1.61 6.50
CA LEU A 83 -8.05 -0.87 7.07
C LEU A 83 -7.27 -1.71 8.11
N ARG A 84 -7.95 -2.54 8.91
CA ARG A 84 -7.33 -3.46 9.87
C ARG A 84 -6.44 -4.50 9.21
N ASP A 85 -6.85 -5.05 8.07
CA ASP A 85 -6.02 -6.00 7.32
C ASP A 85 -4.74 -5.37 6.78
N LEU A 86 -4.79 -4.08 6.43
CA LEU A 86 -3.62 -3.32 5.98
C LEU A 86 -2.75 -2.81 7.15
N LEU A 87 -3.31 -2.69 8.36
CA LEU A 87 -2.65 -2.05 9.50
C LEU A 87 -1.24 -2.60 9.80
N PRO A 88 -0.95 -3.92 9.77
CA PRO A 88 0.39 -4.44 10.04
C PRO A 88 1.45 -3.91 9.07
N VAL A 89 1.07 -3.73 7.79
CA VAL A 89 1.93 -3.15 6.76
C VAL A 89 2.22 -1.68 7.06
N VAL A 90 1.19 -0.91 7.41
CA VAL A 90 1.33 0.52 7.72
C VAL A 90 2.20 0.74 8.96
N GLN A 91 1.98 -0.05 10.01
CA GLN A 91 2.73 0.04 11.26
C GLN A 91 4.21 -0.28 11.06
N GLU A 92 4.53 -1.32 10.28
CA GLU A 92 5.92 -1.66 9.99
C GLU A 92 6.59 -0.59 9.12
N LEU A 93 5.92 -0.12 8.06
CA LEU A 93 6.46 0.97 7.24
C LEU A 93 6.70 2.23 8.10
N ARG A 94 5.79 2.56 9.01
CA ARG A 94 5.92 3.68 9.96
C ARG A 94 7.18 3.53 10.82
N ARG A 95 7.39 2.36 11.42
CA ARG A 95 8.57 2.06 12.24
C ARG A 95 9.87 2.23 11.44
N LEU A 96 9.87 1.81 10.18
CA LEU A 96 11.03 1.83 9.30
C LEU A 96 11.33 3.20 8.68
N THR A 97 10.30 4.01 8.45
CA THR A 97 10.42 5.30 7.78
C THR A 97 10.57 6.46 8.76
N ARG A 98 9.98 6.33 9.95
CA ARG A 98 9.98 7.36 11.00
C ARG A 98 10.37 6.75 12.36
N PRO A 99 11.56 6.15 12.51
CA PRO A 99 11.95 5.46 13.75
C PRO A 99 11.99 6.38 14.98
N SER A 100 12.36 7.65 14.79
CA SER A 100 12.47 8.64 15.88
C SER A 100 11.22 9.50 16.09
N ALA A 101 10.26 9.45 15.17
CA ALA A 101 9.06 10.28 15.20
C ALA A 101 7.87 9.57 14.51
N PRO A 102 7.50 8.35 14.95
CA PRO A 102 6.45 7.56 14.31
C PRO A 102 5.09 8.28 14.29
N GLU A 103 4.84 9.13 15.27
CA GLU A 103 3.66 9.99 15.34
C GLU A 103 3.57 10.99 14.18
N ARG A 104 4.68 11.32 13.49
CA ARG A 104 4.68 12.21 12.31
C ARG A 104 4.45 11.47 10.99
N PHE A 105 4.03 10.21 11.04
CA PHE A 105 3.73 9.42 9.86
C PHE A 105 2.41 9.86 9.23
N VAL A 106 2.45 10.24 7.96
CA VAL A 106 1.30 10.84 7.26
C VAL A 106 0.79 9.88 6.17
N LEU A 107 -0.49 9.54 6.25
CA LEU A 107 -1.21 8.84 5.20
C LEU A 107 -1.78 9.83 4.19
N TYR A 108 -1.89 9.45 2.92
CA TYR A 108 -2.62 10.21 1.90
C TYR A 108 -3.67 9.34 1.22
N ASP A 109 -4.91 9.79 1.22
CA ASP A 109 -6.01 9.20 0.47
C ASP A 109 -6.58 10.22 -0.53
N PRO A 110 -6.25 10.12 -1.84
CA PRO A 110 -6.69 11.07 -2.86
C PRO A 110 -8.19 11.01 -3.19
N TYR A 111 -8.88 9.90 -2.90
CA TYR A 111 -10.26 9.71 -3.36
C TYR A 111 -11.24 9.95 -2.22
N TYR A 112 -11.94 11.08 -2.27
CA TYR A 112 -12.89 11.47 -1.23
C TYR A 112 -14.27 10.82 -1.42
N CYS A 113 -14.79 10.14 -0.40
CA CYS A 113 -16.15 9.61 -0.37
C CYS A 113 -17.05 10.47 0.52
N ALA A 114 -17.18 10.12 1.80
CA ALA A 114 -17.94 10.90 2.79
C ALA A 114 -17.06 11.46 3.92
N GLY A 115 -15.75 11.23 3.86
CA GLY A 115 -14.79 11.79 4.80
C GLY A 115 -14.60 10.98 6.08
N ALA A 116 -15.00 9.70 6.12
CA ALA A 116 -14.84 8.88 7.32
C ALA A 116 -13.40 8.43 7.57
N ILE A 117 -12.58 8.33 6.52
CA ILE A 117 -11.23 7.74 6.54
C ILE A 117 -10.31 8.32 7.63
N PRO A 118 -10.19 9.65 7.83
CA PRO A 118 -9.35 10.20 8.89
C PRO A 118 -9.77 9.78 10.30
N GLY A 119 -11.08 9.60 10.54
CA GLY A 119 -11.59 9.10 11.81
C GLY A 119 -11.20 7.64 12.04
N LEU A 120 -11.39 6.78 11.02
CA LEU A 120 -11.05 5.37 11.11
C LEU A 120 -9.54 5.14 11.32
N TRP A 121 -8.67 5.88 10.63
CA TRP A 121 -7.23 5.77 10.84
C TRP A 121 -6.80 6.27 12.22
N ARG A 122 -7.43 7.33 12.74
CA ARG A 122 -7.19 7.83 14.10
C ARG A 122 -7.52 6.76 15.14
N ASP A 123 -8.65 6.06 14.97
CA ASP A 123 -9.06 4.97 15.86
C ASP A 123 -8.08 3.77 15.81
N LEU A 124 -7.35 3.62 14.69
CA LEU A 124 -6.27 2.64 14.52
C LEU A 124 -4.90 3.16 14.98
N GLY A 125 -4.82 4.34 15.60
CA GLY A 125 -3.58 4.93 16.12
C GLY A 125 -2.70 5.60 15.06
N LEU A 126 -3.29 6.08 13.96
CA LEU A 126 -2.66 6.80 12.86
C LEU A 126 -3.39 8.13 12.62
N PRO A 127 -3.16 9.16 13.45
CA PRO A 127 -4.00 10.36 13.48
C PRO A 127 -3.80 11.31 12.29
N HIS A 128 -2.71 11.19 11.53
CA HIS A 128 -2.40 12.11 10.43
C HIS A 128 -2.73 11.50 9.07
N THR A 129 -3.82 11.95 8.49
CA THR A 129 -4.28 11.57 7.15
C THR A 129 -4.59 12.82 6.35
N LEU A 130 -3.99 12.95 5.17
CA LEU A 130 -4.37 13.91 4.13
C LEU A 130 -5.54 13.32 3.36
N HIS A 131 -6.75 13.84 3.57
CA HIS A 131 -7.97 13.38 2.90
C HIS A 131 -8.96 14.55 2.85
N GLU A 132 -9.00 15.22 1.70
CA GLU A 132 -9.79 16.42 1.48
C GLU A 132 -10.76 16.20 0.31
N ASN A 133 -11.89 16.90 0.33
CA ASN A 133 -12.86 16.90 -0.77
C ASN A 133 -12.30 17.67 -1.98
N ARG A 134 -11.37 17.05 -2.70
CA ARG A 134 -10.63 17.61 -3.84
C ARG A 134 -10.76 16.71 -5.06
N ASP A 135 -10.65 17.31 -6.23
CA ASP A 135 -10.48 16.57 -7.47
C ASP A 135 -9.02 16.11 -7.61
N PHE A 136 -8.76 14.84 -7.32
CA PHE A 136 -7.41 14.26 -7.43
C PHE A 136 -6.77 14.45 -8.80
N TYR A 137 -7.55 14.35 -9.88
CA TYR A 137 -7.00 14.48 -11.22
C TYR A 137 -6.74 15.93 -11.60
N ALA A 138 -7.58 16.86 -11.13
CA ALA A 138 -7.26 18.27 -11.25
C ALA A 138 -5.99 18.63 -10.46
N ASP A 139 -5.79 18.02 -9.29
CA ASP A 139 -4.56 18.20 -8.51
C ASP A 139 -3.33 17.68 -9.25
N ILE A 140 -3.41 16.52 -9.91
CA ILE A 140 -2.31 16.03 -10.77
C ILE A 140 -2.04 17.00 -11.92
N ALA A 141 -3.09 17.44 -12.62
CA ALA A 141 -2.95 18.32 -13.79
C ALA A 141 -2.38 19.69 -13.45
N ARG A 142 -2.58 20.17 -12.21
CA ARG A 142 -2.09 21.47 -11.72
C ARG A 142 -0.82 21.37 -10.89
N ASP A 143 -0.30 20.16 -10.68
CA ASP A 143 0.81 19.90 -9.77
C ASP A 143 0.55 20.40 -8.33
N THR A 144 -0.69 20.22 -7.86
CA THR A 144 -1.16 20.64 -6.53
C THR A 144 -1.54 19.47 -5.62
N VAL A 145 -1.00 18.27 -5.89
CA VAL A 145 -1.21 17.09 -5.05
C VAL A 145 -0.69 17.36 -3.63
N PRO A 146 -1.53 17.17 -2.58
CA PRO A 146 -1.12 17.43 -1.19
C PRO A 146 0.12 16.63 -0.77
N GLY A 147 1.02 17.28 -0.01
CA GLY A 147 2.22 16.65 0.52
C GLY A 147 2.98 17.54 1.51
N PRO A 148 3.99 17.00 2.22
CA PRO A 148 4.54 15.64 2.09
C PRO A 148 3.69 14.56 2.79
N TYR A 149 3.74 13.33 2.29
CA TYR A 149 3.14 12.14 2.93
C TYR A 149 4.10 10.93 2.88
N ASP A 150 3.88 9.96 3.76
CA ASP A 150 4.73 8.77 3.91
C ASP A 150 4.21 7.55 3.12
N LEU A 151 2.88 7.41 2.99
CA LEU A 151 2.23 6.29 2.31
C LEU A 151 0.91 6.76 1.69
N LEU A 152 0.70 6.45 0.42
CA LEU A 152 -0.61 6.59 -0.22
C LEU A 152 -1.45 5.35 0.12
N VAL A 153 -2.65 5.54 0.68
CA VAL A 153 -3.61 4.46 0.95
C VAL A 153 -4.98 4.89 0.44
N THR A 154 -5.61 4.08 -0.41
CA THR A 154 -6.90 4.48 -0.99
C THR A 154 -7.80 3.33 -1.43
N ASN A 155 -9.08 3.61 -1.61
CA ASN A 155 -10.06 2.77 -2.28
C ASN A 155 -10.60 3.57 -3.48
N PRO A 156 -9.95 3.47 -4.66
CA PRO A 156 -10.29 4.30 -5.79
C PRO A 156 -11.65 3.90 -6.39
N PRO A 157 -12.30 4.80 -7.13
CA PRO A 157 -13.39 4.45 -8.04
C PRO A 157 -13.00 3.29 -8.97
N PHE A 158 -13.96 2.41 -9.28
CA PHE A 158 -13.73 1.25 -10.17
C PHE A 158 -14.35 1.44 -11.55
N SER A 159 -15.11 2.51 -11.76
CA SER A 159 -15.64 2.87 -13.06
C SER A 159 -14.57 3.42 -14.00
N ASP A 160 -14.93 3.51 -15.29
CA ASP A 160 -14.17 4.20 -16.34
C ASP A 160 -12.66 3.87 -16.36
N ASP A 161 -11.80 4.89 -16.37
CA ASP A 161 -10.35 4.79 -16.48
C ASP A 161 -9.61 5.09 -15.16
N HIS A 162 -10.32 5.08 -14.03
CA HIS A 162 -9.78 5.52 -12.74
C HIS A 162 -8.57 4.69 -12.29
N LEU A 163 -8.65 3.35 -12.38
CA LEU A 163 -7.55 2.46 -12.00
C LEU A 163 -6.31 2.65 -12.88
N PRO A 164 -6.40 2.61 -14.23
CA PRO A 164 -5.27 2.96 -15.10
C PRO A 164 -4.61 4.30 -14.77
N ARG A 165 -5.39 5.36 -14.55
CA ARG A 165 -4.86 6.69 -14.21
C ARG A 165 -4.18 6.72 -12.85
N LEU A 166 -4.74 6.04 -11.85
CA LEU A 166 -4.08 5.86 -10.56
C LEU A 166 -2.73 5.15 -10.72
N LEU A 167 -2.68 4.04 -11.46
CA LEU A 167 -1.43 3.29 -11.66
C LEU A 167 -0.36 4.11 -12.38
N GLU A 168 -0.75 4.93 -13.35
CA GLU A 168 0.16 5.86 -14.01
C GLU A 168 0.72 6.89 -13.02
N PHE A 169 -0.13 7.47 -12.17
CA PHE A 169 0.32 8.35 -11.09
C PHE A 169 1.29 7.63 -10.14
N LEU A 170 0.97 6.42 -9.71
CA LEU A 170 1.82 5.62 -8.81
C LEU A 170 3.17 5.25 -9.43
N ALA A 171 3.22 5.00 -10.74
CA ALA A 171 4.48 4.74 -11.45
C ALA A 171 5.36 5.99 -11.56
N ARG A 172 4.75 7.18 -11.67
CA ARG A 172 5.46 8.47 -11.77
C ARG A 172 5.85 9.07 -10.42
N GLY A 173 5.14 8.70 -9.34
CA GLY A 173 5.16 9.32 -8.02
C GLY A 173 6.49 9.22 -7.26
N ARG A 174 7.51 9.95 -7.72
CA ARG A 174 8.77 10.14 -7.00
C ARG A 174 8.65 11.25 -5.96
N ASP A 175 9.24 11.02 -4.79
CA ASP A 175 9.34 12.00 -3.73
C ASP A 175 10.70 12.71 -3.82
N GLU A 176 10.69 13.88 -4.48
CA GLU A 176 11.87 14.73 -4.62
C GLU A 176 12.46 15.13 -3.26
N THR A 177 11.60 15.35 -2.26
CA THR A 177 12.02 15.75 -0.90
C THR A 177 12.72 14.62 -0.14
N ARG A 178 12.61 13.38 -0.61
CA ARG A 178 13.22 12.18 0.00
C ARG A 178 14.24 11.49 -0.91
N GLY A 179 15.03 12.30 -1.63
CA GLY A 179 16.08 11.78 -2.50
C GLY A 179 15.51 11.06 -3.72
N ASN A 180 14.41 11.58 -4.27
CA ASN A 180 13.77 11.10 -5.49
C ASN A 180 13.35 9.62 -5.44
N ARG A 181 12.95 9.14 -4.25
CA ARG A 181 12.48 7.76 -4.04
C ARG A 181 11.01 7.65 -4.42
N GLN A 182 10.64 6.52 -5.02
CA GLN A 182 9.23 6.22 -5.28
C GLN A 182 8.43 6.13 -3.99
N ARG A 183 7.22 6.70 -3.98
CA ARG A 183 6.35 6.69 -2.81
C ARG A 183 5.70 5.32 -2.61
N PRO A 184 5.75 4.74 -1.39
CA PRO A 184 4.96 3.57 -1.05
C PRO A 184 3.47 3.80 -1.30
N TRP A 185 2.76 2.74 -1.67
CA TRP A 185 1.34 2.79 -1.91
C TRP A 185 0.62 1.49 -1.54
N ALA A 186 -0.64 1.63 -1.19
CA ALA A 186 -1.60 0.55 -1.07
C ALA A 186 -2.95 1.01 -1.63
N PHE A 187 -3.56 0.23 -2.51
CA PHE A 187 -4.93 0.51 -2.94
C PHE A 187 -5.80 -0.73 -2.85
N LEU A 188 -7.06 -0.52 -2.50
CA LEU A 188 -8.06 -1.56 -2.40
C LEU A 188 -8.79 -1.67 -3.74
N ALA A 189 -8.86 -2.86 -4.32
CA ALA A 189 -9.59 -3.06 -5.57
C ALA A 189 -10.17 -4.47 -5.65
N PRO A 190 -11.10 -4.74 -6.57
CA PRO A 190 -11.58 -6.09 -6.81
C PRO A 190 -10.43 -7.05 -7.15
N ASP A 191 -10.53 -8.29 -6.68
CA ASP A 191 -9.52 -9.33 -6.91
C ASP A 191 -9.28 -9.59 -8.40
N TYR A 192 -10.34 -9.52 -9.22
CA TYR A 192 -10.27 -9.75 -10.67
C TYR A 192 -9.37 -8.76 -11.41
N ILE A 193 -9.02 -7.61 -10.82
CA ILE A 193 -8.10 -6.64 -11.44
C ILE A 193 -6.72 -7.28 -11.65
N ALA A 194 -6.25 -8.12 -10.73
CA ALA A 194 -5.00 -8.86 -10.88
C ALA A 194 -4.99 -9.84 -12.08
N ALA A 195 -6.16 -10.28 -12.54
CA ALA A 195 -6.30 -11.11 -13.74
C ALA A 195 -6.37 -10.30 -15.05
N LYS A 196 -6.49 -8.97 -15.00
CA LYS A 196 -6.62 -8.15 -16.21
C LYS A 196 -5.30 -8.10 -16.98
N PRO A 197 -5.31 -8.28 -18.32
CA PRO A 197 -4.11 -8.21 -19.13
C PRO A 197 -3.34 -6.89 -18.99
N TRP A 198 -4.05 -5.76 -18.91
CA TRP A 198 -3.44 -4.44 -18.76
C TRP A 198 -2.72 -4.28 -17.41
N TYR A 199 -3.27 -4.83 -16.32
CA TYR A 199 -2.63 -4.77 -15.01
C TYR A 199 -1.38 -5.66 -14.96
N ARG A 200 -1.47 -6.88 -15.51
CA ARG A 200 -0.33 -7.80 -15.61
C ARG A 200 0.80 -7.23 -16.45
N ALA A 201 0.46 -6.60 -17.57
CA ALA A 201 1.43 -5.89 -18.39
C ALA A 201 2.08 -4.76 -17.60
N TRP A 202 1.28 -3.92 -16.94
CA TRP A 202 1.79 -2.83 -16.11
C TRP A 202 2.76 -3.32 -15.01
N VAL A 203 2.42 -4.39 -14.28
CA VAL A 203 3.31 -4.97 -13.27
C VAL A 203 4.61 -5.46 -13.90
N ARG A 204 4.52 -6.25 -14.97
CA ARG A 204 5.71 -6.77 -15.68
C ARG A 204 6.58 -5.64 -16.21
N ASP A 205 5.99 -4.55 -16.68
CA ASP A 205 6.71 -3.45 -17.33
C ASP A 205 7.40 -2.55 -16.30
N HIS A 206 6.87 -2.44 -15.06
CA HIS A 206 7.40 -1.56 -14.02
C HIS A 206 8.17 -2.26 -12.90
N PHE A 207 7.99 -3.57 -12.67
CA PHE A 207 8.60 -4.26 -11.53
C PHE A 207 9.38 -5.53 -11.90
N GLU A 208 10.23 -5.95 -10.97
CA GLU A 208 10.98 -7.21 -11.00
C GLU A 208 10.11 -8.34 -10.43
N ALA A 209 10.01 -9.45 -11.16
CA ALA A 209 9.21 -10.60 -10.73
C ALA A 209 9.74 -11.18 -9.40
N ALA A 210 8.83 -11.56 -8.51
CA ALA A 210 9.16 -12.25 -7.28
C ALA A 210 9.78 -13.62 -7.62
N GLY A 211 10.99 -13.88 -7.13
CA GLY A 211 11.70 -15.14 -7.38
C GLY A 211 12.74 -15.11 -8.51
N GLY A 212 13.05 -13.93 -9.07
CA GLY A 212 14.14 -13.75 -10.04
C GLY A 212 15.58 -13.85 -9.48
N GLY A 213 15.75 -14.09 -8.17
CA GLY A 213 17.07 -14.24 -7.55
C GLY A 213 17.72 -15.58 -7.90
N ASN A 214 18.73 -15.55 -8.77
CA ASN A 214 19.64 -16.64 -9.13
C ASN A 214 18.99 -17.98 -9.54
N ARG A 215 18.59 -18.09 -10.81
CA ARG A 215 18.93 -19.32 -11.54
C ARG A 215 20.37 -19.15 -12.01
N ASN A 216 21.31 -19.84 -11.37
CA ASN A 216 22.66 -20.00 -11.92
C ASN A 216 22.54 -20.52 -13.37
N PRO A 217 23.24 -19.95 -14.34
CA PRO A 217 23.25 -20.46 -15.71
C PRO A 217 23.97 -21.82 -15.85
N ASP A 218 24.61 -22.34 -14.79
CA ASP A 218 25.43 -23.56 -14.83
C ASP A 218 24.82 -24.81 -14.16
N SER A 219 23.50 -24.84 -13.89
CA SER A 219 22.86 -26.09 -13.46
C SER A 219 22.10 -26.75 -14.62
N ASP A 220 22.86 -27.33 -15.56
CA ASP A 220 22.39 -28.40 -16.42
C ASP A 220 22.14 -29.66 -15.57
N GLY A 221 20.99 -29.66 -14.91
CA GLY A 221 20.43 -30.80 -14.19
C GLY A 221 18.97 -30.92 -14.58
N ALA A 222 18.70 -31.77 -15.57
CA ALA A 222 17.37 -31.99 -16.14
C ALA A 222 16.28 -32.20 -15.06
N PRO A 223 15.17 -31.43 -15.08
CA PRO A 223 14.04 -31.72 -14.23
C PRO A 223 13.21 -32.85 -14.83
N GLY A 224 13.01 -33.90 -14.03
CA GLY A 224 12.17 -35.05 -14.33
C GLY A 224 10.76 -34.64 -14.77
N ALA A 225 10.30 -35.27 -15.85
CA ALA A 225 9.03 -35.05 -16.48
C ALA A 225 7.85 -35.38 -15.55
N LEU A 226 7.20 -34.35 -15.01
CA LEU A 226 5.81 -34.42 -14.58
C LEU A 226 4.91 -34.15 -15.80
N LYS A 227 4.09 -35.15 -16.13
CA LYS A 227 3.21 -35.21 -17.30
C LYS A 227 2.36 -33.95 -17.44
N LYS A 228 2.64 -33.15 -18.48
CA LYS A 228 1.68 -32.16 -19.01
C LYS A 228 0.47 -32.91 -19.55
N ALA A 229 -0.71 -32.65 -18.96
CA ALA A 229 -1.96 -32.93 -19.63
C ALA A 229 -2.02 -32.10 -20.92
N GLN A 230 -2.26 -32.76 -22.05
CA GLN A 230 -2.42 -32.13 -23.35
C GLN A 230 -3.61 -31.17 -23.31
N ILE A 231 -3.33 -29.88 -23.31
CA ILE A 231 -4.31 -28.85 -23.68
C ILE A 231 -4.45 -28.94 -25.19
N THR A 232 -5.54 -29.52 -25.65
CA THR A 232 -5.93 -29.49 -27.05
C THR A 232 -6.12 -28.04 -27.48
N ARG A 233 -5.41 -27.64 -28.55
CA ARG A 233 -5.60 -26.37 -29.26
C ARG A 233 -7.04 -26.36 -29.77
N PHE A 234 -7.89 -25.55 -29.14
CA PHE A 234 -9.22 -25.25 -29.66
C PHE A 234 -9.06 -24.16 -30.72
N GLU A 235 -9.23 -24.53 -32.00
CA GLU A 235 -9.36 -23.56 -33.08
C GLU A 235 -10.61 -22.69 -32.83
N ALA A 236 -10.46 -21.39 -33.05
CA ALA A 236 -11.56 -20.44 -32.93
C ALA A 236 -12.63 -20.74 -34.00
N PRO A 237 -13.92 -20.78 -33.63
CA PRO A 237 -14.99 -21.10 -34.57
C PRO A 237 -15.15 -20.02 -35.66
N PRO A 238 -15.58 -20.41 -36.88
CA PRO A 238 -15.44 -19.62 -38.12
C PRO A 238 -16.40 -18.43 -38.27
N PHE A 239 -16.99 -17.91 -37.18
CA PHE A 239 -17.90 -16.75 -37.22
C PHE A 239 -17.24 -15.40 -36.86
N LEU A 240 -15.93 -15.38 -36.66
CA LEU A 240 -15.13 -14.15 -36.52
C LEU A 240 -14.44 -13.76 -37.84
N LYS A 241 -15.20 -13.69 -38.94
CA LYS A 241 -14.79 -12.92 -40.11
C LYS A 241 -15.38 -11.52 -39.97
N ALA A 242 -14.56 -10.58 -39.50
CA ALA A 242 -14.87 -9.17 -39.57
C ALA A 242 -14.90 -8.76 -41.05
N SER A 243 -16.07 -8.35 -41.52
CA SER A 243 -16.23 -7.59 -42.75
C SER A 243 -15.60 -6.21 -42.58
N GLN A 244 -14.71 -5.85 -43.48
CA GLN A 244 -14.28 -4.47 -43.72
C GLN A 244 -15.49 -3.61 -44.12
N ALA A 245 -15.58 -2.42 -43.54
CA ALA A 245 -15.94 -1.20 -44.24
C ALA A 245 -15.48 -0.01 -43.40
N ASP A 246 -14.83 0.93 -44.09
CA ASP A 246 -14.19 2.14 -43.61
C ASP A 246 -15.15 3.13 -42.93
N GLU A 247 -14.65 3.88 -41.95
CA GLU A 247 -14.76 5.34 -41.98
C GLU A 247 -13.60 5.98 -41.21
N VAL A 248 -12.94 6.89 -41.91
CA VAL A 248 -11.77 7.68 -41.53
C VAL A 248 -12.25 8.88 -40.71
N VAL A 249 -11.73 9.04 -39.48
CA VAL A 249 -11.66 10.36 -38.83
C VAL A 249 -10.35 10.47 -38.06
N ASP A 250 -9.57 11.46 -38.47
CA ASP A 250 -8.24 11.83 -38.00
C ASP A 250 -8.18 12.27 -36.52
N GLY A 251 -7.05 11.95 -35.89
CA GLY A 251 -6.36 12.88 -34.99
C GLY A 251 -6.77 12.91 -33.52
N VAL A 252 -6.24 11.97 -32.72
CA VAL A 252 -6.05 12.20 -31.27
C VAL A 252 -4.55 12.11 -30.97
N PRO A 253 -3.91 13.12 -30.35
CA PRO A 253 -2.48 13.10 -30.06
C PRO A 253 -2.16 12.06 -28.98
N GLN A 254 -1.18 11.22 -29.28
CA GLN A 254 -0.56 10.31 -28.33
C GLN A 254 0.48 11.10 -27.51
N GLU A 255 0.04 11.78 -26.44
CA GLU A 255 0.96 12.44 -25.50
C GLU A 255 1.40 11.48 -24.38
N GLY A 256 2.65 11.02 -24.50
CA GLY A 256 3.64 11.10 -23.43
C GLY A 256 3.36 10.41 -22.10
N ALA A 257 3.51 9.08 -22.05
CA ALA A 257 3.92 8.40 -20.83
C ALA A 257 5.39 8.73 -20.55
N ASN A 258 5.66 9.83 -19.83
CA ASN A 258 7.01 10.21 -19.38
C ASN A 258 7.49 9.27 -18.26
N GLY A 259 7.74 8.02 -18.60
CA GLY A 259 8.82 7.26 -17.95
C GLY A 259 10.14 7.86 -18.42
N VAL A 260 11.09 8.07 -17.51
CA VAL A 260 12.45 8.50 -17.90
C VAL A 260 13.12 7.34 -18.62
N CYS A 261 12.81 7.19 -19.90
CA CYS A 261 13.42 6.24 -20.80
C CYS A 261 14.75 6.82 -21.25
N HIS A 262 15.85 6.36 -20.66
CA HIS A 262 17.16 6.64 -21.23
C HIS A 262 17.40 5.67 -22.39
N THR A 263 17.74 6.21 -23.56
CA THR A 263 18.21 5.43 -24.70
C THR A 263 19.69 5.15 -24.52
N VAL A 264 20.03 3.93 -24.13
CA VAL A 264 21.40 3.41 -24.21
C VAL A 264 21.41 2.35 -25.31
N GLY A 265 21.99 2.66 -26.47
CA GLY A 265 22.11 1.71 -27.58
C GLY A 265 20.86 1.52 -28.45
N GLY A 266 19.92 2.48 -28.47
CA GLY A 266 18.78 2.45 -29.41
C GLY A 266 17.56 1.62 -28.97
N SER A 267 17.60 0.99 -27.79
CA SER A 267 16.41 0.43 -27.14
C SER A 267 16.08 1.20 -25.86
N PRO A 268 14.80 1.57 -25.64
CA PRO A 268 14.38 2.21 -24.39
C PRO A 268 14.54 1.21 -23.24
N VAL A 269 15.47 1.47 -22.33
CA VAL A 269 15.62 0.67 -21.11
C VAL A 269 14.76 1.33 -20.03
N CYS A 270 13.63 0.70 -19.70
CA CYS A 270 12.81 1.11 -18.57
C CYS A 270 13.39 0.48 -17.29
N THR A 271 13.98 1.31 -16.43
CA THR A 271 14.46 0.86 -15.11
C THR A 271 13.28 0.42 -14.27
N LYS A 272 13.30 -0.82 -13.79
CA LYS A 272 12.29 -1.34 -12.87
C LYS A 272 12.29 -0.56 -11.55
N LEU A 273 11.11 -0.38 -10.96
CA LEU A 273 10.91 0.33 -9.71
C LEU A 273 11.42 -0.48 -8.48
N GLY A 274 11.60 -1.78 -8.65
CA GLY A 274 12.02 -2.73 -7.61
C GLY A 274 11.20 -4.02 -7.67
N PRO A 275 11.10 -4.77 -6.56
CA PRO A 275 10.32 -6.00 -6.52
C PRO A 275 8.84 -5.70 -6.81
N GLU A 276 8.15 -6.66 -7.42
CA GLU A 276 6.73 -6.54 -7.72
C GLU A 276 5.85 -6.37 -6.48
N PRO A 277 4.62 -5.85 -6.66
CA PRO A 277 3.67 -5.71 -5.57
C PRO A 277 3.34 -7.05 -4.88
N PHE A 278 2.89 -6.94 -3.64
CA PHE A 278 2.23 -8.03 -2.92
C PHE A 278 0.78 -7.67 -2.65
N TYR A 279 0.03 -8.67 -2.19
CA TYR A 279 -1.41 -8.60 -2.05
C TYR A 279 -1.81 -9.04 -0.65
N ILE A 280 -2.78 -8.36 -0.06
CA ILE A 280 -3.42 -8.78 1.20
C ILE A 280 -4.82 -9.26 0.83
N VAL A 281 -4.97 -10.59 0.80
CA VAL A 281 -6.21 -11.27 0.43
C VAL A 281 -7.02 -11.51 1.69
N PRO A 282 -8.19 -10.84 1.86
CA PRO A 282 -9.02 -11.08 3.04
C PRO A 282 -9.63 -12.49 3.00
N LYS A 283 -9.90 -13.04 4.17
CA LYS A 283 -10.64 -14.31 4.29
C LYS A 283 -12.10 -14.15 3.86
N GLY A 284 -12.69 -13.00 4.16
CA GLY A 284 -14.08 -12.63 3.85
C GLY A 284 -14.15 -11.54 2.79
N ARG A 285 -15.37 -11.19 2.36
CA ARG A 285 -15.60 -9.99 1.56
C ARG A 285 -15.62 -8.77 2.48
N TYR A 286 -15.15 -7.64 1.97
CA TYR A 286 -15.42 -6.35 2.61
C TYR A 286 -16.82 -5.86 2.23
N ASP A 287 -17.53 -5.28 3.19
CA ASP A 287 -18.87 -4.74 3.00
C ASP A 287 -18.84 -3.22 2.91
N PHE A 288 -18.79 -2.70 1.69
CA PHE A 288 -18.75 -1.26 1.47
C PHE A 288 -20.11 -0.63 1.68
N LYS A 289 -20.13 0.52 2.36
CA LYS A 289 -21.35 1.30 2.57
C LYS A 289 -21.36 2.51 1.66
N HIS A 290 -22.44 2.65 0.91
CA HIS A 290 -22.72 3.89 0.20
C HIS A 290 -23.19 4.95 1.21
N PRO A 291 -22.70 6.19 1.15
CA PRO A 291 -23.04 7.24 2.12
C PRO A 291 -24.54 7.59 2.16
N LEU A 292 -25.23 7.42 1.04
CA LEU A 292 -26.68 7.60 0.94
C LEU A 292 -27.50 6.34 1.25
N ASN A 293 -26.88 5.30 1.84
CA ASN A 293 -27.49 3.99 2.09
C ASN A 293 -28.13 3.34 0.85
N ALA A 294 -27.63 3.69 -0.34
CA ALA A 294 -28.05 3.10 -1.60
C ALA A 294 -27.19 1.87 -1.93
N GLY A 295 -27.74 0.92 -2.67
CA GLY A 295 -27.02 -0.27 -3.10
C GLY A 295 -27.32 -1.51 -2.26
N HIS A 296 -26.47 -2.52 -2.41
CA HIS A 296 -26.65 -3.82 -1.77
C HIS A 296 -25.93 -3.86 -0.43
N GLU A 297 -26.43 -4.68 0.51
CA GLU A 297 -25.82 -4.87 1.84
C GLU A 297 -24.38 -5.41 1.77
N HIS A 298 -24.04 -6.10 0.67
CA HIS A 298 -22.73 -6.72 0.46
C HIS A 298 -22.09 -6.31 -0.86
N SER A 299 -20.76 -6.24 -0.86
CA SER A 299 -19.99 -6.07 -2.10
C SER A 299 -20.21 -7.24 -3.06
N HIS A 300 -20.54 -6.92 -4.32
CA HIS A 300 -20.67 -7.92 -5.38
C HIS A 300 -19.36 -8.62 -5.70
N PHE A 301 -18.24 -7.99 -5.38
CA PHE A 301 -16.91 -8.46 -5.71
C PHE A 301 -16.11 -8.77 -4.45
N LYS A 302 -15.24 -9.77 -4.53
CA LYS A 302 -14.16 -9.92 -3.55
C LYS A 302 -13.14 -8.82 -3.85
N SER A 303 -12.67 -8.14 -2.82
CA SER A 303 -11.63 -7.11 -2.94
C SER A 303 -10.40 -7.56 -2.16
N MET A 304 -9.24 -7.05 -2.55
CA MET A 304 -7.98 -7.28 -1.85
C MET A 304 -7.11 -6.03 -1.94
N TRP A 305 -6.16 -5.89 -1.03
CA TRP A 305 -5.19 -4.81 -1.12
C TRP A 305 -4.10 -5.16 -2.13
N TYR A 306 -3.77 -4.19 -2.97
CA TYR A 306 -2.64 -4.15 -3.88
C TYR A 306 -1.59 -3.26 -3.24
N VAL A 307 -0.42 -3.81 -2.92
CA VAL A 307 0.50 -3.17 -1.99
C VAL A 307 1.93 -3.18 -2.51
N TRP A 308 2.60 -2.04 -2.44
CA TRP A 308 4.01 -1.93 -2.75
C TRP A 308 4.70 -0.90 -1.85
N MET A 309 5.85 -1.27 -1.32
CA MET A 309 6.52 -0.52 -0.26
C MET A 309 7.93 -0.08 -0.67
N GLY A 310 8.14 0.15 -1.96
CA GLY A 310 9.44 0.53 -2.49
C GLY A 310 10.48 -0.58 -2.29
N SER A 311 11.71 -0.15 -1.98
CA SER A 311 12.82 -1.02 -1.64
C SER A 311 12.61 -1.83 -0.34
N ARG A 312 11.57 -1.51 0.45
CA ARG A 312 11.25 -2.19 1.72
C ARG A 312 10.19 -3.28 1.57
N THR A 313 9.70 -3.53 0.36
CA THR A 313 8.64 -4.51 0.08
C THR A 313 8.90 -5.88 0.69
N SER A 314 10.10 -6.46 0.49
CA SER A 314 10.43 -7.78 1.03
C SER A 314 10.48 -7.82 2.57
N GLU A 315 11.00 -6.77 3.21
CA GLU A 315 11.06 -6.64 4.68
C GLU A 315 9.65 -6.58 5.26
N ILE A 316 8.77 -5.77 4.65
CA ILE A 316 7.40 -5.55 5.11
C ILE A 316 6.53 -6.78 4.88
N ILE A 317 6.69 -7.52 3.79
CA ILE A 317 5.99 -8.79 3.56
C ILE A 317 6.23 -9.76 4.72
N ARG A 318 7.49 -9.89 5.16
CA ARG A 318 7.86 -10.79 6.27
C ARG A 318 7.20 -10.35 7.58
N ALA A 319 7.26 -9.06 7.90
CA ALA A 319 6.64 -8.52 9.12
C ALA A 319 5.11 -8.68 9.09
N ALA A 320 4.46 -8.33 7.98
CA ALA A 320 3.02 -8.43 7.82
C ALA A 320 2.51 -9.87 7.94
N LYS A 321 3.23 -10.85 7.37
CA LYS A 321 2.90 -12.28 7.53
C LYS A 321 2.91 -12.72 8.99
N ILE A 322 3.91 -12.29 9.76
CA ILE A 322 4.04 -12.63 11.17
C ILE A 322 2.89 -12.03 11.98
N GLU A 323 2.61 -10.74 11.79
CA GLU A 323 1.55 -10.05 12.55
C GLU A 323 0.15 -10.55 12.21
N LEU A 324 -0.16 -10.77 10.92
CA LEU A 324 -1.45 -11.35 10.52
C LEU A 324 -1.63 -12.79 11.03
N LEU A 325 -0.54 -13.56 11.13
CA LEU A 325 -0.59 -14.89 11.73
C LEU A 325 -0.89 -14.83 13.24
N LYS A 326 -0.33 -13.86 13.97
CA LYS A 326 -0.60 -13.69 15.41
C LYS A 326 -2.07 -13.35 15.69
N THR A 327 -2.65 -12.46 14.90
CA THR A 327 -4.06 -12.06 15.05
C THR A 327 -5.05 -13.14 14.60
N SER A 328 -4.57 -14.18 13.90
CA SER A 328 -5.39 -15.30 13.41
C SER A 328 -6.00 -16.17 14.51
N THR A 329 -5.49 -16.09 15.73
CA THR A 329 -5.93 -16.91 16.88
C THR A 329 -7.42 -16.77 17.19
N SER A 330 -8.07 -15.71 16.72
CA SER A 330 -9.51 -15.46 16.87
C SER A 330 -10.37 -15.86 15.65
N GLY A 331 -9.82 -16.60 14.68
CA GLY A 331 -10.62 -17.34 13.68
C GLY A 331 -10.71 -16.74 12.28
N SER A 332 -10.01 -15.64 11.96
CA SER A 332 -9.89 -15.15 10.58
C SER A 332 -8.79 -14.11 10.43
N SER A 333 -7.75 -14.40 9.65
CA SER A 333 -6.77 -13.39 9.22
C SER A 333 -6.70 -13.33 7.70
N ALA A 334 -6.34 -12.15 7.19
CA ALA A 334 -5.97 -11.99 5.80
C ALA A 334 -4.64 -12.70 5.48
N THR A 335 -4.48 -13.09 4.21
CA THR A 335 -3.28 -13.77 3.71
C THR A 335 -2.43 -12.80 2.89
N VAL A 336 -1.11 -12.83 3.09
CA VAL A 336 -0.15 -12.05 2.30
C VAL A 336 0.44 -12.90 1.19
N VAL A 337 0.24 -12.48 -0.05
CA VAL A 337 0.67 -13.17 -1.27
C VAL A 337 1.63 -12.27 -2.04
N HIS A 338 2.81 -12.76 -2.41
CA HIS A 338 3.84 -11.93 -3.07
C HIS A 338 3.91 -12.26 -4.56
N GLY A 339 3.54 -11.28 -5.39
CA GLY A 339 3.63 -11.41 -6.83
C GLY A 339 2.44 -12.06 -7.53
N LEU A 340 2.34 -11.80 -8.83
CA LEU A 340 1.24 -12.30 -9.67
C LEU A 340 1.25 -13.83 -9.78
N GLN A 341 2.43 -14.45 -9.83
CA GLN A 341 2.56 -15.90 -9.93
C GLN A 341 1.98 -16.60 -8.68
N ALA A 342 2.29 -16.10 -7.48
CA ALA A 342 1.76 -16.68 -6.25
C ALA A 342 0.24 -16.50 -6.09
N LEU A 343 -0.31 -15.41 -6.66
CA LEU A 343 -1.77 -15.24 -6.74
C LEU A 343 -2.43 -16.32 -7.61
N ASP A 344 -1.81 -16.64 -8.75
CA ASP A 344 -2.29 -17.66 -9.68
C ASP A 344 -2.20 -19.06 -9.08
N GLU A 345 -1.05 -19.40 -8.49
CA GLU A 345 -0.81 -20.70 -7.83
C GLU A 345 -1.76 -20.92 -6.64
N GLY A 346 -2.03 -19.87 -5.86
CA GLY A 346 -2.95 -19.93 -4.72
C GLY A 346 -4.42 -19.79 -5.09
N GLN A 347 -4.77 -19.59 -6.36
CA GLN A 347 -6.14 -19.38 -6.85
C GLN A 347 -6.90 -18.28 -6.08
N TYR A 348 -6.18 -17.24 -5.65
CA TYR A 348 -6.73 -16.15 -4.84
C TYR A 348 -7.58 -15.16 -5.66
N VAL A 349 -7.34 -15.12 -6.96
CA VAL A 349 -8.10 -14.27 -7.88
C VAL A 349 -9.29 -15.08 -8.37
N SER A 350 -10.49 -14.59 -8.09
CA SER A 350 -11.67 -15.12 -8.77
C SER A 350 -11.42 -15.02 -10.25
N ALA A 351 -11.38 -16.16 -10.94
CA ALA A 351 -11.44 -16.16 -12.40
C ALA A 351 -12.57 -15.20 -12.76
N THR A 352 -12.38 -14.36 -13.79
CA THR A 352 -13.49 -13.67 -14.40
C THR A 352 -14.40 -14.74 -15.00
N GLU A 353 -15.12 -15.51 -14.18
CA GLU A 353 -16.33 -16.20 -14.56
C GLU A 353 -17.08 -15.13 -15.32
N LYS A 354 -17.16 -15.33 -16.64
CA LYS A 354 -17.73 -14.37 -17.58
C LYS A 354 -19.01 -13.89 -16.94
N ARG A 355 -18.98 -12.67 -16.37
CA ARG A 355 -20.16 -12.11 -15.73
C ARG A 355 -21.18 -12.10 -16.83
N LEU A 356 -22.19 -12.95 -16.69
CA LEU A 356 -23.18 -13.12 -17.74
C LEU A 356 -23.72 -11.73 -18.08
N ASN A 357 -23.82 -11.44 -19.38
CA ASN A 357 -24.24 -10.12 -19.79
C ASN A 357 -25.65 -9.84 -19.21
N PRO A 358 -26.08 -8.57 -19.08
CA PRO A 358 -27.37 -8.25 -18.48
C PRO A 358 -28.56 -9.03 -19.06
N ARG A 359 -28.55 -9.32 -20.38
CA ARG A 359 -29.57 -10.14 -21.05
C ARG A 359 -29.50 -11.62 -20.65
N GLN A 360 -28.30 -12.19 -20.52
CA GLN A 360 -28.09 -13.55 -20.06
C GLN A 360 -28.54 -13.72 -18.60
N ARG A 361 -28.24 -12.74 -17.73
CA ARG A 361 -28.78 -12.73 -16.36
C ARG A 361 -30.29 -12.67 -16.35
N LYS A 362 -30.90 -11.77 -17.15
CA LYS A 362 -32.37 -11.64 -17.26
C LYS A 362 -33.01 -12.97 -17.70
N ARG A 363 -32.43 -13.65 -18.70
CA ARG A 363 -32.87 -15.00 -19.16
C ARG A 363 -32.84 -16.07 -18.08
N ILE A 364 -31.86 -16.04 -17.17
CA ILE A 364 -31.78 -17.01 -16.07
C ILE A 364 -32.90 -16.77 -15.05
N TYR A 365 -33.19 -15.51 -14.73
CA TYR A 365 -34.29 -15.17 -13.83
C TYR A 365 -35.66 -15.51 -14.41
N THR A 366 -35.87 -15.32 -15.71
CA THR A 366 -37.14 -15.66 -16.37
C THR A 366 -37.38 -17.17 -16.49
N LYS A 367 -36.35 -18.02 -16.38
CA LYS A 367 -36.47 -19.49 -16.43
C LYS A 367 -36.71 -20.15 -15.08
N ARG A 368 -36.67 -19.40 -13.97
CA ARG A 368 -36.86 -19.92 -12.60
C ARG A 368 -38.24 -19.62 -12.01
N ILE A 369 -39.09 -18.95 -12.78
CA ILE A 369 -40.54 -18.79 -12.55
C ILE A 369 -41.22 -19.68 -13.58
#